data_AF-A0AA41Y0S6-F1
#
_entry.id   AF-A0AA41Y0S6-F1
#
_cell.length_a   1.000
_cell.length_b   1.000
_cell.length_c   1.000
_cell.angle_alpha   90.00
_cell.angle_beta   90.00
_cell.angle_gamma   90.00
#
_symmetry.space_group_name_H-M   'P 1'
#
loop_
_entity.id
_entity.type
_entity.pdbx_description
1 polymer ?
#
loop_
_entity_poly.entity_id
_entity_poly.type
_entity_poly.pdbx_seq_one_letter_code
_entity_poly.pdbx_strand_id
1 'polypeptide(L)'
;MPQPTVIDFFCGAGGFSEGFRQHGFIIKGGYDYYRPAIDTFNHNFGLNLSPKNILDFEISIEEILQVPDSTVILGSPPCVSFSNSNKSGKADKSMGLRLTESFLRVIAVKKFQPGSHLKAWLMENVPNSLKYIKEYYSFKDLNLSDWARSIGQDPQSIAITIKGNSAIINSADYGSPQIRKRAITGEVINENSLIIPVATHRGKKKKGTLPSHRTLQEIRAYLPSPFDFPDNELIFDPSYDISIPSHHLSDHFYDTGLYECEWKNSEFLKLNHPYMGRMSFPENEGNPSRTICATNIGTSRESIIYRSEYRRIGDGEFRTHTVREAACLMGFPITYQFSGASTSKLRLVGNAVCPAVSRSFARVIRNSLDLDIVEKAIVQEDVNLKGILNLNSSERKIFEKLPIKRTGARFRRHPFKYGNITVTLSNYDISGQSKSKKWLTSVQYGNGDGFPSENYPDNYFALMEKTIAIFNNGREFINRINNGFSERVADAMTLQEMYERRKGEANFLEPTQLVETVAKIIDEFHFDEEEFIQEDESLHFRYKRTVPKKQVLALYAINKISSIANSSN
;
A
#
# COMPACT_ATOMS: atom_id res chain seq x y z
N MET A 1 -1.10 -42.44 -1.60
CA MET A 1 -1.81 -41.63 -0.59
C MET A 1 -2.88 -40.80 -1.29
N PRO A 2 -4.01 -40.47 -0.63
CA PRO A 2 -4.97 -39.52 -1.20
C PRO A 2 -4.31 -38.17 -1.47
N GLN A 3 -4.70 -37.50 -2.56
CA GLN A 3 -4.15 -36.21 -2.93
C GLN A 3 -4.44 -35.17 -1.82
N PRO A 4 -3.45 -34.36 -1.40
CA PRO A 4 -3.63 -33.47 -0.27
C PRO A 4 -4.60 -32.33 -0.64
N THR A 5 -5.41 -31.89 0.33
CA THR A 5 -6.47 -30.91 0.08
C THR A 5 -6.36 -29.69 0.97
N VAL A 6 -6.84 -28.55 0.48
CA VAL A 6 -6.75 -27.24 1.14
C VAL A 6 -8.13 -26.62 1.34
N ILE A 7 -8.31 -25.94 2.48
CA ILE A 7 -9.38 -24.97 2.72
C ILE A 7 -8.77 -23.62 3.09
N ASP A 8 -9.33 -22.53 2.57
CA ASP A 8 -8.78 -21.17 2.74
C ASP A 8 -9.81 -20.22 3.37
N PHE A 9 -9.52 -19.71 4.57
CA PHE A 9 -10.35 -18.73 5.27
C PHE A 9 -9.84 -17.31 4.98
N PHE A 10 -10.78 -16.38 4.78
CA PHE A 10 -10.48 -15.05 4.23
C PHE A 10 -9.80 -15.17 2.86
N CYS A 11 -10.32 -16.07 2.02
CA CYS A 11 -9.63 -16.53 0.82
C CYS A 11 -9.35 -15.42 -0.21
N GLY A 12 -10.12 -14.31 -0.17
CA GLY A 12 -9.92 -13.19 -1.07
C GLY A 12 -9.91 -13.62 -2.53
N ALA A 13 -8.91 -13.14 -3.29
CA ALA A 13 -8.74 -13.52 -4.69
C ALA A 13 -8.22 -14.96 -4.87
N GLY A 14 -7.85 -15.67 -3.81
CA GLY A 14 -7.28 -17.03 -3.88
C GLY A 14 -5.76 -17.09 -4.05
N GLY A 15 -5.02 -16.00 -3.84
CA GLY A 15 -3.55 -16.01 -4.01
C GLY A 15 -2.80 -16.95 -3.06
N PHE A 16 -3.34 -17.17 -1.85
CA PHE A 16 -2.79 -18.16 -0.92
C PHE A 16 -3.09 -19.57 -1.44
N SER A 17 -4.35 -19.89 -1.76
CA SER A 17 -4.74 -21.16 -2.39
C SER A 17 -3.99 -21.47 -3.69
N GLU A 18 -3.76 -20.50 -4.57
CA GLU A 18 -3.13 -20.70 -5.87
C GLU A 18 -1.71 -21.26 -5.75
N GLY A 19 -0.92 -20.80 -4.77
CA GLY A 19 0.41 -21.37 -4.55
C GLY A 19 0.39 -22.84 -4.10
N PHE A 20 -0.63 -23.26 -3.35
CA PHE A 20 -0.84 -24.67 -3.01
C PHE A 20 -1.34 -25.48 -4.20
N ARG A 21 -2.28 -24.95 -5.00
CA ARG A 21 -2.76 -25.58 -6.23
C ARG A 21 -1.58 -25.85 -7.19
N GLN A 22 -0.65 -24.91 -7.31
CA GLN A 22 0.57 -25.04 -8.09
C GLN A 22 1.49 -26.19 -7.66
N HIS A 23 1.35 -26.68 -6.42
CA HIS A 23 2.04 -27.87 -5.90
C HIS A 23 1.11 -29.09 -5.78
N GLY A 24 0.03 -29.13 -6.58
CA GLY A 24 -0.83 -30.30 -6.72
C GLY A 24 -1.78 -30.54 -5.54
N PHE A 25 -1.99 -29.56 -4.66
CA PHE A 25 -3.08 -29.64 -3.69
C PHE A 25 -4.43 -29.38 -4.36
N ILE A 26 -5.46 -30.08 -3.91
CA ILE A 26 -6.85 -29.83 -4.34
C ILE A 26 -7.47 -28.77 -3.44
N ILE A 27 -7.94 -27.68 -4.03
CA ILE A 27 -8.65 -26.63 -3.29
C ILE A 27 -10.11 -27.07 -3.11
N LYS A 28 -10.52 -27.41 -1.88
CA LYS A 28 -11.86 -27.93 -1.56
C LYS A 28 -12.86 -26.84 -1.19
N GLY A 29 -12.40 -25.70 -0.68
CA GLY A 29 -13.28 -24.66 -0.19
C GLY A 29 -12.55 -23.37 0.15
N GLY A 30 -13.31 -22.29 0.16
CA GLY A 30 -12.88 -20.96 0.53
C GLY A 30 -13.99 -20.22 1.27
N TYR A 31 -13.64 -19.48 2.33
CA TYR A 31 -14.61 -18.71 3.10
C TYR A 31 -14.24 -17.23 3.07
N ASP A 32 -15.12 -16.40 2.52
CA ASP A 32 -15.01 -14.96 2.51
C ASP A 32 -16.41 -14.34 2.51
N TYR A 33 -16.55 -13.17 3.13
CA TYR A 33 -17.83 -12.45 3.16
C TYR A 33 -18.02 -11.57 1.92
N TYR A 34 -16.93 -11.22 1.24
CA TYR A 34 -16.95 -10.30 0.11
C TYR A 34 -17.30 -11.05 -1.18
N ARG A 35 -18.48 -10.77 -1.74
CA ARG A 35 -19.00 -11.48 -2.91
C ARG A 35 -18.03 -11.56 -4.11
N PRO A 36 -17.36 -10.47 -4.55
CA PRO A 36 -16.37 -10.55 -5.63
C PRO A 36 -15.16 -11.44 -5.34
N ALA A 37 -14.79 -11.63 -4.06
CA ALA A 37 -13.75 -12.59 -3.68
C ALA A 37 -14.22 -14.03 -3.94
N ILE A 38 -15.42 -14.38 -3.45
CA ILE A 38 -16.02 -15.70 -3.70
C ILE A 38 -16.25 -15.97 -5.18
N ASP A 39 -16.77 -15.00 -5.94
CA ASP A 39 -16.95 -15.17 -7.39
C ASP A 39 -15.61 -15.41 -8.10
N THR A 40 -14.55 -14.70 -7.69
CA THR A 40 -13.19 -14.91 -8.21
C THR A 40 -12.64 -16.28 -7.83
N PHE A 41 -12.83 -16.70 -6.58
CA PHE A 41 -12.36 -17.98 -6.06
C PHE A 41 -13.04 -19.15 -6.78
N ASN A 42 -14.37 -19.10 -6.90
CA ASN A 42 -15.17 -20.09 -7.62
C ASN A 42 -14.73 -20.23 -9.08
N HIS A 43 -14.49 -19.10 -9.76
CA HIS A 43 -14.08 -19.09 -11.16
C HIS A 43 -12.74 -19.79 -11.40
N ASN A 44 -11.72 -19.50 -10.57
CA ASN A 44 -10.38 -20.04 -10.77
C ASN A 44 -10.21 -21.47 -10.23
N PHE A 45 -11.03 -21.91 -9.27
CA PHE A 45 -10.94 -23.25 -8.68
C PHE A 45 -12.07 -24.21 -9.07
N GLY A 46 -13.02 -23.78 -9.92
CA GLY A 46 -14.13 -24.60 -10.38
C GLY A 46 -15.12 -24.99 -9.26
N LEU A 47 -15.32 -24.09 -8.30
CA LEU A 47 -16.18 -24.31 -7.13
C LEU A 47 -17.49 -23.53 -7.23
N ASN A 48 -18.44 -23.83 -6.34
CA ASN A 48 -19.72 -23.14 -6.24
C ASN A 48 -20.05 -22.76 -4.79
N LEU A 49 -19.20 -21.92 -4.22
CA LEU A 49 -19.30 -21.43 -2.84
C LEU A 49 -20.18 -20.18 -2.77
N SER A 50 -20.79 -19.95 -1.60
CA SER A 50 -21.50 -18.72 -1.27
C SER A 50 -20.71 -17.86 -0.28
N PRO A 51 -20.94 -16.53 -0.24
CA PRO A 51 -20.35 -15.68 0.79
C PRO A 51 -20.73 -16.15 2.19
N LYS A 52 -19.74 -16.21 3.08
CA LYS A 52 -19.91 -16.62 4.48
C LYS A 52 -19.15 -15.67 5.40
N ASN A 53 -19.77 -15.26 6.50
CA ASN A 53 -19.10 -14.46 7.51
C ASN A 53 -18.32 -15.39 8.45
N ILE A 54 -17.02 -15.14 8.61
CA ILE A 54 -16.16 -15.99 9.45
C ILE A 54 -16.58 -15.90 10.93
N LEU A 55 -17.23 -14.80 11.35
CA LEU A 55 -17.73 -14.66 12.70
C LEU A 55 -18.87 -15.65 13.03
N ASP A 56 -19.51 -16.25 12.03
CA ASP A 56 -20.57 -17.25 12.26
C ASP A 56 -20.00 -18.52 12.92
N PHE A 57 -18.70 -18.81 12.71
CA PHE A 57 -17.98 -19.92 13.37
C PHE A 57 -17.73 -19.69 14.87
N GLU A 58 -17.91 -18.46 15.37
CA GLU A 58 -17.84 -18.19 16.81
C GLU A 58 -19.09 -18.68 17.55
N ILE A 59 -20.22 -18.72 16.86
CA ILE A 59 -21.55 -18.90 17.45
C ILE A 59 -21.90 -20.40 17.57
N SER A 60 -21.46 -21.22 16.62
CA SER A 60 -21.78 -22.64 16.55
C SER A 60 -20.54 -23.49 16.27
N ILE A 61 -20.37 -24.55 17.04
CA ILE A 61 -19.33 -25.57 16.80
C ILE A 61 -19.76 -26.46 15.64
N GLU A 62 -21.07 -26.71 15.49
CA GLU A 62 -21.65 -27.50 14.41
C GLU A 62 -21.28 -26.91 13.05
N GLU A 63 -21.31 -25.58 12.91
CA GLU A 63 -20.83 -24.86 11.72
C GLU A 63 -19.35 -25.17 11.41
N ILE A 64 -18.50 -25.30 12.43
CA ILE A 64 -17.09 -25.67 12.27
C ILE A 64 -16.95 -27.15 11.88
N LEU A 65 -17.74 -28.03 12.49
CA LEU A 65 -17.73 -29.47 12.19
C LEU A 65 -18.20 -29.76 10.76
N GLN A 66 -19.05 -28.90 10.19
CA GLN A 66 -19.48 -28.96 8.78
C GLN A 66 -18.41 -28.48 7.80
N VAL A 67 -17.36 -27.79 8.25
CA VAL A 67 -16.22 -27.47 7.38
C VAL A 67 -15.58 -28.78 6.91
N PRO A 68 -15.47 -29.01 5.58
CA PRO A 68 -14.95 -30.26 5.05
C PRO A 68 -13.57 -30.59 5.62
N ASP A 69 -13.28 -31.88 5.77
CA ASP A 69 -11.96 -32.27 6.25
C ASP A 69 -10.88 -32.02 5.18
N SER A 70 -9.72 -31.56 5.62
CA SER A 70 -8.64 -31.11 4.74
C SER A 70 -7.26 -31.32 5.34
N THR A 71 -6.27 -31.55 4.47
CA THR A 71 -4.87 -31.72 4.85
C THR A 71 -4.26 -30.42 5.37
N VAL A 72 -4.64 -29.29 4.77
CA VAL A 72 -4.11 -27.97 5.11
C VAL A 72 -5.24 -26.95 5.23
N ILE A 73 -5.19 -26.13 6.28
CA ILE A 73 -6.06 -24.96 6.41
C ILE A 73 -5.22 -23.67 6.32
N LEU A 74 -5.62 -22.77 5.44
CA LEU A 74 -5.02 -21.45 5.25
C LEU A 74 -5.94 -20.38 5.82
N GLY A 75 -5.37 -19.26 6.24
CA GLY A 75 -6.11 -18.11 6.72
C GLY A 75 -5.39 -16.79 6.44
N SER A 76 -6.10 -15.75 6.03
CA SER A 76 -5.53 -14.39 5.91
C SER A 76 -6.40 -13.32 6.59
N PRO A 77 -6.57 -13.35 7.93
CA PRO A 77 -7.50 -12.46 8.63
C PRO A 77 -7.20 -10.98 8.37
N PRO A 78 -8.22 -10.13 8.11
CA PRO A 78 -8.00 -8.74 7.77
C PRO A 78 -7.44 -7.95 8.96
N CYS A 79 -6.44 -7.13 8.66
CA CYS A 79 -5.59 -6.47 9.64
C CYS A 79 -5.86 -4.95 9.76
N VAL A 80 -7.07 -4.50 9.40
CA VAL A 80 -7.38 -3.06 9.26
C VAL A 80 -7.02 -2.27 10.54
N SER A 81 -7.04 -2.92 11.70
CA SER A 81 -6.73 -2.34 13.00
C SER A 81 -5.25 -2.39 13.44
N PHE A 82 -4.40 -3.21 12.83
CA PHE A 82 -2.96 -3.30 13.18
C PHE A 82 -2.03 -2.67 12.13
N SER A 83 -2.57 -2.11 11.05
CA SER A 83 -1.77 -1.40 10.04
C SER A 83 -1.44 0.04 10.47
N ASN A 84 -0.18 0.46 10.29
CA ASN A 84 0.27 1.84 10.56
C ASN A 84 -0.39 2.88 9.62
N SER A 85 -1.04 2.42 8.55
CA SER A 85 -1.68 3.26 7.52
C SER A 85 -2.93 3.98 8.02
N ASN A 86 -3.57 3.48 9.09
CA ASN A 86 -4.67 4.16 9.76
C ASN A 86 -4.13 5.18 10.77
N LYS A 87 -3.83 6.38 10.26
CA LYS A 87 -3.52 7.57 11.06
C LYS A 87 -4.53 7.71 12.21
N SER A 88 -3.98 7.84 13.42
CA SER A 88 -4.63 8.23 14.70
C SER A 88 -4.89 7.13 15.73
N GLY A 89 -4.48 5.86 15.55
CA GLY A 89 -4.52 4.86 16.64
C GLY A 89 -5.90 4.55 17.23
N LYS A 90 -6.99 5.08 16.64
CA LYS A 90 -8.39 4.95 17.05
C LYS A 90 -9.17 3.88 16.26
N ALA A 91 -8.50 3.14 15.38
CA ALA A 91 -9.13 2.01 14.70
C ALA A 91 -9.41 0.92 15.75
N ASP A 92 -10.66 0.46 15.83
CA ASP A 92 -11.06 -0.58 16.76
C ASP A 92 -10.29 -1.87 16.49
N LYS A 93 -9.34 -2.18 17.38
CA LYS A 93 -8.48 -3.37 17.31
C LYS A 93 -9.20 -4.64 17.68
N SER A 94 -10.35 -4.53 18.35
CA SER A 94 -11.12 -5.69 18.80
C SER A 94 -11.59 -6.54 17.61
N MET A 95 -12.07 -5.93 16.52
CA MET A 95 -12.60 -6.68 15.38
C MET A 95 -11.53 -7.49 14.64
N GLY A 96 -10.32 -6.95 14.46
CA GLY A 96 -9.20 -7.67 13.83
C GLY A 96 -8.71 -8.84 14.69
N LEU A 97 -8.64 -8.64 16.01
CA LEU A 97 -8.33 -9.70 16.97
C LEU A 97 -9.42 -10.78 16.95
N ARG A 98 -10.68 -10.38 17.02
CA ARG A 98 -11.84 -11.26 17.02
C ARG A 98 -11.84 -12.18 15.80
N LEU A 99 -11.67 -11.65 14.58
CA LEU A 99 -11.57 -12.45 13.35
C LEU A 99 -10.37 -13.42 13.36
N THR A 100 -9.26 -13.01 13.96
CA THR A 100 -8.08 -13.88 14.15
C THR A 100 -8.41 -15.03 15.10
N GLU A 101 -9.07 -14.73 16.22
CA GLU A 101 -9.50 -15.73 17.21
C GLU A 101 -10.56 -16.67 16.66
N SER A 102 -11.51 -16.22 15.83
CA SER A 102 -12.47 -17.11 15.15
C SER A 102 -11.76 -18.10 14.23
N PHE A 103 -10.72 -17.66 13.51
CA PHE A 103 -9.90 -18.56 12.69
C PHE A 103 -9.14 -19.57 13.54
N LEU A 104 -8.46 -19.12 14.59
CA LEU A 104 -7.73 -20.02 15.50
C LEU A 104 -8.67 -21.01 16.21
N ARG A 105 -9.91 -20.61 16.50
CA ARG A 105 -10.98 -21.49 17.00
C ARG A 105 -11.29 -22.60 16.00
N VAL A 106 -11.44 -22.29 14.71
CA VAL A 106 -11.62 -23.30 13.66
C VAL A 106 -10.43 -24.26 13.62
N ILE A 107 -9.21 -23.75 13.64
CA ILE A 107 -8.00 -24.58 13.65
C ILE A 107 -7.98 -25.51 14.87
N ALA A 108 -8.26 -24.99 16.07
CA ALA A 108 -8.30 -25.78 17.29
C ALA A 108 -9.33 -26.91 17.20
N VAL A 109 -10.54 -26.63 16.71
CA VAL A 109 -11.55 -27.68 16.53
C VAL A 109 -11.07 -28.72 15.52
N LYS A 110 -10.61 -28.31 14.34
CA LYS A 110 -10.18 -29.25 13.31
C LYS A 110 -8.91 -30.02 13.72
N LYS A 111 -8.01 -29.45 14.51
CA LYS A 111 -6.80 -30.13 15.00
C LYS A 111 -7.12 -31.26 15.99
N PHE A 112 -8.07 -31.04 16.90
CA PHE A 112 -8.41 -31.99 17.96
C PHE A 112 -9.66 -32.83 17.66
N GLN A 113 -10.33 -32.60 16.53
CA GLN A 113 -11.44 -33.41 16.07
C GLN A 113 -10.98 -34.87 15.83
N PRO A 114 -11.67 -35.89 16.40
CA PRO A 114 -11.35 -37.29 16.14
C PRO A 114 -11.40 -37.62 14.64
N GLY A 115 -10.36 -38.30 14.14
CA GLY A 115 -10.25 -38.66 12.73
C GLY A 115 -9.87 -37.51 11.79
N SER A 116 -9.49 -36.34 12.32
CA SER A 116 -9.06 -35.21 11.50
C SER A 116 -7.89 -35.53 10.57
N HIS A 117 -8.02 -35.10 9.32
CA HIS A 117 -6.97 -35.18 8.32
C HIS A 117 -6.05 -33.95 8.32
N LEU A 118 -6.27 -32.97 9.21
CA LEU A 118 -5.44 -31.77 9.29
C LEU A 118 -4.00 -32.14 9.62
N LYS A 119 -3.06 -31.73 8.76
CA LYS A 119 -1.61 -31.95 8.93
C LYS A 119 -0.82 -30.65 9.03
N ALA A 120 -1.33 -29.55 8.49
CA ALA A 120 -0.72 -28.25 8.65
C ALA A 120 -1.76 -27.13 8.63
N TRP A 121 -1.43 -25.99 9.22
CA TRP A 121 -2.18 -24.76 9.02
C TRP A 121 -1.25 -23.57 8.95
N LEU A 122 -1.67 -22.56 8.19
CA LEU A 122 -0.92 -21.31 8.04
C LEU A 122 -1.87 -20.11 8.09
N MET A 123 -1.40 -19.05 8.74
CA MET A 123 -2.05 -17.77 8.85
C MET A 123 -1.12 -16.69 8.31
N GLU A 124 -1.56 -15.97 7.28
CA GLU A 124 -0.88 -14.78 6.78
C GLU A 124 -1.41 -13.51 7.45
N ASN A 125 -0.51 -12.58 7.73
CA ASN A 125 -0.86 -11.25 8.18
C ASN A 125 0.25 -10.21 7.92
N VAL A 126 0.03 -8.93 8.24
CA VAL A 126 1.08 -7.91 8.19
C VAL A 126 2.05 -8.06 9.37
N PRO A 127 3.33 -7.67 9.25
CA PRO A 127 4.32 -7.89 10.31
C PRO A 127 3.97 -7.30 11.69
N ASN A 128 3.20 -6.21 11.73
CA ASN A 128 2.83 -5.56 12.99
C ASN A 128 1.75 -6.33 13.77
N SER A 129 1.05 -7.29 13.16
CA SER A 129 0.03 -8.11 13.85
C SER A 129 0.62 -8.95 14.98
N LEU A 130 1.87 -9.41 14.84
CA LEU A 130 2.56 -10.27 15.81
C LEU A 130 2.66 -9.65 17.21
N LYS A 131 2.56 -8.32 17.34
CA LYS A 131 2.58 -7.62 18.63
C LYS A 131 1.28 -7.72 19.41
N TYR A 132 0.19 -8.14 18.77
CA TYR A 132 -1.15 -8.10 19.32
C TYR A 132 -1.77 -9.49 19.54
N ILE A 133 -1.21 -10.52 18.92
CA ILE A 133 -1.63 -11.91 19.13
C ILE A 133 -0.97 -12.48 20.39
N LYS A 134 -1.68 -13.36 21.10
CA LYS A 134 -1.14 -14.04 22.29
C LYS A 134 -0.06 -15.05 21.88
N GLU A 135 0.86 -15.36 22.78
CA GLU A 135 1.87 -16.41 22.58
C GLU A 135 1.23 -17.81 22.51
N TYR A 136 0.13 -18.01 23.23
CA TYR A 136 -0.62 -19.26 23.35
C TYR A 136 -2.11 -18.97 23.48
N TYR A 137 -2.95 -19.90 23.00
CA TYR A 137 -4.39 -19.88 23.20
C TYR A 137 -4.84 -21.22 23.77
N SER A 138 -5.48 -21.19 24.94
CA SER A 138 -6.17 -22.36 25.51
C SER A 138 -7.51 -22.60 24.79
N PHE A 139 -8.13 -23.76 25.00
CA PHE A 139 -9.51 -23.97 24.56
C PHE A 139 -10.46 -22.92 25.15
N LYS A 140 -10.24 -22.53 26.42
CA LYS A 140 -11.01 -21.48 27.07
C LYS A 140 -10.84 -20.13 26.38
N ASP A 141 -9.62 -19.74 25.99
CA ASP A 141 -9.37 -18.49 25.26
C ASP A 141 -10.13 -18.42 23.93
N LEU A 142 -10.36 -19.57 23.29
CA LEU A 142 -11.06 -19.69 22.00
C LEU A 142 -12.57 -19.97 22.16
N ASN A 143 -13.11 -19.83 23.38
CA ASN A 143 -14.50 -20.14 23.74
C ASN A 143 -14.91 -21.60 23.44
N LEU A 144 -13.98 -22.55 23.57
CA LEU A 144 -14.16 -23.98 23.30
C LEU A 144 -14.24 -24.83 24.57
N SER A 145 -14.56 -24.24 25.73
CA SER A 145 -14.54 -24.96 27.01
C SER A 145 -15.45 -26.20 27.02
N ASP A 146 -16.69 -26.06 26.55
CA ASP A 146 -17.65 -27.18 26.57
C ASP A 146 -17.30 -28.26 25.55
N TRP A 147 -16.82 -27.84 24.38
CA TRP A 147 -16.34 -28.76 23.35
C TRP A 147 -15.09 -29.52 23.80
N ALA A 148 -14.14 -28.84 24.43
CA ALA A 148 -12.94 -29.49 24.97
C ALA A 148 -13.32 -30.61 25.95
N ARG A 149 -14.27 -30.35 26.87
CA ARG A 149 -14.77 -31.39 27.78
C ARG A 149 -15.43 -32.55 27.04
N SER A 150 -16.18 -32.30 25.97
CA SER A 150 -16.88 -33.36 25.23
C SER A 150 -15.92 -34.30 24.48
N ILE A 151 -14.70 -33.84 24.16
CA ILE A 151 -13.63 -34.67 23.59
C ILE A 151 -12.57 -35.10 24.62
N GLY A 152 -12.86 -34.94 25.92
CA GLY A 152 -11.98 -35.38 27.01
C GLY A 152 -10.73 -34.52 27.25
N GLN A 153 -10.71 -33.27 26.76
CA GLN A 153 -9.63 -32.31 26.97
C GLN A 153 -9.94 -31.34 28.13
N ASP A 154 -8.92 -30.87 28.84
CA ASP A 154 -9.07 -29.80 29.84
C ASP A 154 -9.23 -28.43 29.13
N PRO A 155 -10.28 -27.64 29.41
CA PRO A 155 -10.46 -26.29 28.88
C PRO A 155 -9.25 -25.35 29.02
N GLN A 156 -8.38 -25.56 30.01
CA GLN A 156 -7.17 -24.76 30.23
C GLN A 156 -5.97 -25.24 29.40
N SER A 157 -6.06 -26.41 28.76
CA SER A 157 -5.00 -26.93 27.90
C SER A 157 -4.76 -26.02 26.70
N ILE A 158 -3.49 -25.90 26.30
CA ILE A 158 -3.07 -25.13 25.13
C ILE A 158 -3.61 -25.81 23.87
N ALA A 159 -4.44 -25.09 23.13
CA ALA A 159 -4.98 -25.53 21.84
C ALA A 159 -4.09 -25.08 20.68
N ILE A 160 -3.58 -23.84 20.74
CA ILE A 160 -2.74 -23.23 19.69
C ILE A 160 -1.49 -22.61 20.31
N THR A 161 -0.34 -22.92 19.72
CA THR A 161 0.96 -22.34 20.07
C THR A 161 1.43 -21.40 18.96
N ILE A 162 1.57 -20.11 19.28
CA ILE A 162 2.06 -19.07 18.36
C ILE A 162 3.55 -18.81 18.57
N LYS A 163 4.01 -18.89 19.83
CA LYS A 163 5.41 -18.68 20.20
C LYS A 163 6.31 -19.69 19.49
N GLY A 164 7.34 -19.19 18.81
CA GLY A 164 8.24 -20.01 17.99
C GLY A 164 7.70 -20.40 16.62
N ASN A 165 6.40 -20.18 16.37
CA ASN A 165 5.69 -20.62 15.18
C ASN A 165 5.30 -19.46 14.25
N SER A 166 6.15 -18.42 14.21
CA SER A 166 5.91 -17.22 13.42
C SER A 166 7.19 -16.71 12.76
N ALA A 167 7.10 -16.27 11.51
CA ALA A 167 8.23 -15.72 10.75
C ALA A 167 7.81 -14.51 9.90
N ILE A 168 8.72 -13.55 9.72
CA ILE A 168 8.52 -12.45 8.76
C ILE A 168 9.20 -12.81 7.44
N ILE A 169 8.38 -12.91 6.40
CA ILE A 169 8.76 -13.32 5.05
C ILE A 169 8.69 -12.13 4.10
N ASN A 170 9.71 -11.95 3.27
CA ASN A 170 9.69 -10.97 2.18
C ASN A 170 9.44 -11.67 0.85
N SER A 171 8.36 -11.30 0.15
CA SER A 171 7.93 -11.98 -1.08
C SER A 171 9.00 -11.97 -2.19
N ALA A 172 9.85 -10.95 -2.23
CA ALA A 172 10.96 -10.86 -3.18
C ALA A 172 12.00 -11.97 -3.00
N ASP A 173 12.19 -12.49 -1.78
CA ASP A 173 13.13 -13.58 -1.49
C ASP A 173 12.63 -14.93 -2.07
N TYR A 174 11.38 -15.00 -2.53
CA TYR A 174 10.74 -16.20 -3.06
C TYR A 174 10.33 -16.08 -4.54
N GLY A 175 10.84 -15.04 -5.24
CA GLY A 175 10.64 -14.86 -6.68
C GLY A 175 9.44 -14.01 -7.09
N SER A 176 8.74 -13.38 -6.13
CA SER A 176 7.80 -12.31 -6.46
C SER A 176 8.58 -11.04 -6.85
N PRO A 177 8.21 -10.31 -7.91
CA PRO A 177 8.86 -9.06 -8.32
C PRO A 177 8.44 -7.87 -7.44
N GLN A 178 8.29 -8.10 -6.13
CA GLN A 178 7.71 -7.16 -5.17
C GLN A 178 8.33 -7.31 -3.77
N ILE A 179 8.74 -6.18 -3.21
CA ILE A 179 9.13 -6.11 -1.80
C ILE A 179 7.87 -5.98 -0.95
N ARG A 180 7.42 -7.10 -0.40
CA ARG A 180 6.23 -7.23 0.44
C ARG A 180 6.53 -8.14 1.62
N LYS A 181 6.67 -7.54 2.80
CA LYS A 181 6.87 -8.26 4.07
C LYS A 181 5.55 -8.70 4.68
N ARG A 182 5.47 -9.94 5.12
CA ARG A 182 4.31 -10.56 5.78
C ARG A 182 4.74 -11.42 6.96
N ALA A 183 3.94 -11.41 8.01
CA ALA A 183 4.02 -12.39 9.08
C ALA A 183 3.29 -13.65 8.63
N ILE A 184 3.95 -14.80 8.71
CA ILE A 184 3.34 -16.11 8.54
C ILE A 184 3.44 -16.80 9.88
N THR A 185 2.30 -17.26 10.38
CA THR A 185 2.17 -18.01 11.63
C THR A 185 1.50 -19.33 11.33
N GLY A 186 1.95 -20.43 11.92
CA GLY A 186 1.35 -21.73 11.63
C GLY A 186 2.19 -22.89 12.14
N GLU A 187 1.75 -24.10 11.83
CA GLU A 187 2.49 -25.30 12.21
C GLU A 187 2.29 -26.42 11.18
N VAL A 188 3.31 -27.25 11.02
CA VAL A 188 3.11 -28.64 10.62
C VAL A 188 2.88 -29.44 11.89
N ILE A 189 1.72 -30.08 12.01
CA ILE A 189 1.18 -30.59 13.27
C ILE A 189 2.10 -31.64 13.89
N ASN A 190 2.63 -32.57 13.09
CA ASN A 190 3.53 -33.61 13.58
C ASN A 190 4.88 -33.04 14.06
N GLU A 191 5.34 -31.94 13.48
CA GLU A 191 6.59 -31.26 13.86
C GLU A 191 6.38 -30.25 15.00
N ASN A 192 5.12 -29.97 15.35
CA ASN A 192 4.69 -28.94 16.30
C ASN A 192 5.35 -27.57 16.05
N SER A 193 5.72 -27.29 14.79
CA SER A 193 6.53 -26.13 14.43
C SER A 193 6.25 -25.59 13.02
N LEU A 194 6.50 -24.29 12.82
CA LEU A 194 6.50 -23.68 11.50
C LEU A 194 7.78 -24.03 10.74
N ILE A 195 7.64 -24.70 9.58
CA ILE A 195 8.76 -24.93 8.67
C ILE A 195 8.90 -23.72 7.73
N ILE A 196 9.99 -22.97 7.87
CA ILE A 196 10.26 -21.79 7.05
C ILE A 196 10.95 -22.24 5.75
N PRO A 197 10.40 -21.92 4.56
CA PRO A 197 11.05 -22.25 3.30
C PRO A 197 12.32 -21.44 3.10
N VAL A 198 13.34 -22.08 2.52
CA VAL A 198 14.59 -21.43 2.12
C VAL A 198 14.31 -20.42 1.01
N ALA A 199 14.94 -19.24 1.10
CA ALA A 199 14.84 -18.22 0.07
C ALA A 199 15.40 -18.73 -1.27
N THR A 200 14.72 -18.40 -2.37
CA THR A 200 15.14 -18.73 -3.73
C THR A 200 15.84 -17.56 -4.42
N HIS A 201 15.68 -16.34 -3.91
CA HIS A 201 16.26 -15.12 -4.45
C HIS A 201 16.93 -14.28 -3.37
N ARG A 202 17.80 -13.35 -3.78
CA ARG A 202 18.51 -12.44 -2.87
C ARG A 202 18.41 -10.98 -3.32
N GLY A 203 18.44 -10.06 -2.36
CA GLY A 203 18.55 -8.64 -2.66
C GLY A 203 19.91 -8.31 -3.32
N LYS A 204 19.93 -7.36 -4.26
CA LYS A 204 21.12 -6.99 -5.06
C LYS A 204 22.39 -6.73 -4.23
N LYS A 205 22.25 -6.22 -3.01
CA LYS A 205 23.37 -5.91 -2.10
C LYS A 205 23.90 -7.10 -1.30
N LYS A 206 23.21 -8.25 -1.31
CA LYS A 206 23.64 -9.46 -0.59
C LYS A 206 24.56 -10.30 -1.47
N LYS A 207 25.72 -10.69 -0.94
CA LYS A 207 26.63 -11.68 -1.56
C LYS A 207 25.97 -13.07 -1.51
N GLY A 208 26.21 -13.91 -2.53
CA GLY A 208 25.69 -15.28 -2.60
C GLY A 208 25.55 -15.78 -4.03
N THR A 209 24.99 -16.98 -4.20
CA THR A 209 24.77 -17.65 -5.50
C THR A 209 23.32 -17.55 -6.00
N LEU A 210 22.34 -17.33 -5.11
CA LEU A 210 20.91 -17.25 -5.45
C LEU A 210 20.57 -16.11 -6.42
N PRO A 211 19.70 -16.27 -7.43
CA PRO A 211 19.29 -15.18 -8.32
C PRO A 211 18.93 -13.86 -7.62
N SER A 212 19.20 -12.73 -8.26
CA SER A 212 18.81 -11.42 -7.71
C SER A 212 17.29 -11.26 -7.71
N HIS A 213 16.76 -10.45 -6.79
CA HIS A 213 15.32 -10.09 -6.80
C HIS A 213 14.88 -9.59 -8.17
N ARG A 214 13.74 -10.11 -8.63
CA ARG A 214 13.15 -9.76 -9.91
C ARG A 214 12.70 -8.30 -9.95
N THR A 215 12.89 -7.65 -11.09
CA THR A 215 12.71 -6.20 -11.23
C THR A 215 11.42 -5.83 -11.95
N LEU A 216 10.97 -4.59 -11.80
CA LEU A 216 9.84 -4.04 -12.56
C LEU A 216 10.08 -4.12 -14.07
N GLN A 217 11.31 -3.82 -14.51
CA GLN A 217 11.73 -3.90 -15.91
C GLN A 217 11.55 -5.31 -16.48
N GLU A 218 12.00 -6.33 -15.74
CA GLU A 218 11.83 -7.73 -16.15
C GLU A 218 10.37 -8.09 -16.36
N ILE A 219 9.46 -7.68 -15.48
CA ILE A 219 8.03 -8.01 -15.63
C ILE A 219 7.40 -7.27 -16.80
N ARG A 220 7.72 -5.98 -16.96
CA ARG A 220 7.17 -5.18 -18.06
C ARG A 220 7.68 -5.61 -19.42
N ALA A 221 8.88 -6.18 -19.52
CA ALA A 221 9.41 -6.67 -20.80
C ALA A 221 8.61 -7.83 -21.39
N TYR A 222 7.83 -8.57 -20.59
CA TYR A 222 6.98 -9.67 -21.04
C TYR A 222 5.56 -9.24 -21.39
N LEU A 223 5.15 -8.03 -20.98
CA LEU A 223 3.83 -7.51 -21.26
C LEU A 223 3.91 -6.48 -22.40
N PRO A 224 2.99 -6.52 -23.38
CA PRO A 224 2.90 -5.46 -24.38
C PRO A 224 2.59 -4.11 -23.72
N SER A 225 2.67 -3.05 -24.51
CA SER A 225 2.14 -1.76 -24.08
C SER A 225 0.64 -1.90 -23.78
N PRO A 226 0.12 -1.33 -22.66
CA PRO A 226 -1.32 -1.29 -22.38
C PRO A 226 -2.17 -0.57 -23.45
N PHE A 227 -1.52 0.07 -24.42
CA PHE A 227 -2.16 0.84 -25.49
C PHE A 227 -2.04 0.17 -26.85
N ASP A 228 -1.18 -0.83 -26.98
CA ASP A 228 -0.97 -1.55 -28.23
C ASP A 228 -1.74 -2.86 -28.12
N PHE A 229 -2.80 -3.01 -28.91
CA PHE A 229 -3.57 -4.24 -29.02
C PHE A 229 -2.88 -5.11 -30.08
N PRO A 230 -2.02 -6.07 -29.71
CA PRO A 230 -1.32 -6.87 -30.69
C PRO A 230 -2.32 -7.85 -31.30
N ASP A 231 -2.34 -8.00 -32.62
CA ASP A 231 -3.17 -9.00 -33.27
C ASP A 231 -2.42 -10.33 -33.39
N ASN A 232 -2.92 -11.35 -32.67
CA ASN A 232 -2.47 -12.74 -32.75
C ASN A 232 -0.99 -13.01 -32.40
N GLU A 233 -0.34 -12.14 -31.62
CA GLU A 233 0.97 -12.43 -31.06
C GLU A 233 0.88 -13.33 -29.82
N LEU A 234 1.92 -14.13 -29.57
CA LEU A 234 2.03 -14.91 -28.34
C LEU A 234 2.64 -14.06 -27.23
N ILE A 235 1.95 -14.02 -26.09
CA ILE A 235 2.40 -13.36 -24.87
C ILE A 235 2.86 -14.42 -23.89
N PHE A 236 4.11 -14.32 -23.47
CA PHE A 236 4.70 -15.23 -22.49
C PHE A 236 4.46 -14.72 -21.07
N ASP A 237 4.11 -15.63 -20.16
CA ASP A 237 3.99 -15.26 -18.77
C ASP A 237 5.36 -14.90 -18.18
N PRO A 238 5.47 -13.80 -17.41
CA PRO A 238 6.75 -13.42 -16.85
C PRO A 238 7.30 -14.43 -15.83
N SER A 239 6.45 -15.19 -15.16
CA SER A 239 6.79 -16.03 -14.00
C SER A 239 6.65 -17.53 -14.26
N TYR A 240 5.92 -17.92 -15.29
CA TYR A 240 5.57 -19.32 -15.57
C TYR A 240 5.88 -19.67 -17.04
N ASP A 241 6.14 -20.96 -17.29
CA ASP A 241 6.49 -21.50 -18.61
C ASP A 241 5.21 -21.72 -19.44
N ILE A 242 4.44 -20.65 -19.66
CA ILE A 242 3.18 -20.64 -20.42
C ILE A 242 3.13 -19.44 -21.35
N SER A 243 2.34 -19.56 -22.40
CA SER A 243 2.05 -18.46 -23.32
C SER A 243 0.59 -18.48 -23.75
N ILE A 244 0.01 -17.31 -23.98
CA ILE A 244 -1.35 -17.16 -24.50
C ILE A 244 -1.37 -16.26 -25.73
N PRO A 245 -2.35 -16.43 -26.64
CA PRO A 245 -2.62 -15.43 -27.66
C PRO A 245 -2.95 -14.06 -27.03
N SER A 246 -2.50 -12.98 -27.64
CA SER A 246 -2.69 -11.61 -27.16
C SER A 246 -4.14 -11.24 -26.87
N HIS A 247 -5.08 -11.70 -27.70
CA HIS A 247 -6.53 -11.45 -27.53
C HIS A 247 -7.13 -12.13 -26.29
N HIS A 248 -6.43 -13.10 -25.68
CA HIS A 248 -6.81 -13.71 -24.41
C HIS A 248 -6.27 -12.97 -23.18
N LEU A 249 -5.33 -12.02 -23.36
CA LEU A 249 -4.81 -11.25 -22.23
C LEU A 249 -5.85 -10.25 -21.75
N SER A 250 -6.50 -10.55 -20.63
CA SER A 250 -7.53 -9.71 -20.02
C SER A 250 -6.96 -8.66 -19.06
N ASP A 251 -7.73 -7.59 -18.87
CA ASP A 251 -7.48 -6.53 -17.89
C ASP A 251 -6.12 -5.84 -18.02
N HIS A 252 -5.65 -5.68 -19.27
CA HIS A 252 -4.36 -5.09 -19.58
C HIS A 252 -4.46 -3.91 -20.54
N PHE A 253 -5.26 -4.01 -21.59
CA PHE A 253 -5.24 -3.03 -22.67
C PHE A 253 -6.25 -1.90 -22.41
N TYR A 254 -5.92 -0.94 -21.56
CA TYR A 254 -6.76 0.24 -21.31
C TYR A 254 -5.98 1.41 -20.70
N ASP A 255 -6.49 2.63 -20.90
CA ASP A 255 -5.81 3.86 -20.48
C ASP A 255 -5.95 4.17 -18.99
N THR A 256 -4.82 4.06 -18.28
CA THR A 256 -4.67 4.34 -16.83
C THR A 256 -4.05 5.71 -16.55
N GLY A 257 -4.04 6.62 -17.53
CA GLY A 257 -3.47 7.96 -17.41
C GLY A 257 -4.07 8.77 -16.24
N LEU A 258 -3.21 9.54 -15.57
CA LEU A 258 -3.56 10.37 -14.41
C LEU A 258 -3.73 11.83 -14.79
N TYR A 259 -4.63 12.54 -14.11
CA TYR A 259 -4.65 14.00 -14.21
C TYR A 259 -3.35 14.59 -13.65
N GLU A 260 -2.92 15.73 -14.18
CA GLU A 260 -1.71 16.44 -13.78
C GLU A 260 -1.67 16.67 -12.27
N CYS A 261 -2.78 17.15 -11.72
CA CYS A 261 -2.91 17.40 -10.30
C CYS A 261 -2.84 16.12 -9.43
N GLU A 262 -3.06 14.94 -10.00
CA GLU A 262 -2.95 13.67 -9.28
C GLU A 262 -1.50 13.21 -9.22
N TRP A 263 -0.82 13.11 -10.36
CA TRP A 263 0.55 12.64 -10.40
C TRP A 263 1.51 13.65 -9.75
N LYS A 264 1.27 14.97 -9.86
CA LYS A 264 2.05 15.99 -9.11
C LYS A 264 1.90 15.85 -7.60
N ASN A 265 0.73 15.42 -7.12
CA ASN A 265 0.54 15.16 -5.70
C ASN A 265 1.33 13.91 -5.27
N SER A 266 1.30 12.85 -6.07
CA SER A 266 2.12 11.66 -5.80
C SER A 266 3.61 12.00 -5.82
N GLU A 267 4.10 12.69 -6.85
CA GLU A 267 5.47 13.17 -6.95
C GLU A 267 5.91 13.94 -5.71
N PHE A 268 5.10 14.93 -5.29
CA PHE A 268 5.36 15.69 -4.07
C PHE A 268 5.44 14.79 -2.84
N LEU A 269 4.51 13.85 -2.66
CA LEU A 269 4.55 12.91 -1.55
C LEU A 269 5.67 11.87 -1.69
N LYS A 270 6.30 11.69 -2.84
CA LYS A 270 7.43 10.79 -3.01
C LYS A 270 8.76 11.49 -2.74
N LEU A 271 8.90 12.73 -3.19
CA LEU A 271 10.14 13.49 -3.10
C LEU A 271 10.23 14.36 -1.84
N ASN A 272 9.09 14.85 -1.35
CA ASN A 272 8.99 15.87 -0.33
C ASN A 272 7.98 15.53 0.80
N HIS A 273 7.59 14.26 1.01
CA HIS A 273 6.62 13.93 2.08
C HIS A 273 7.03 14.52 3.46
N PRO A 274 6.15 15.19 4.23
CA PRO A 274 6.56 15.92 5.45
C PRO A 274 7.37 15.10 6.47
N TYR A 275 7.06 13.81 6.62
CA TYR A 275 7.67 12.96 7.65
C TYR A 275 8.47 11.76 7.11
N MET A 276 8.33 11.47 5.81
CA MET A 276 8.84 10.22 5.24
C MET A 276 10.02 10.52 4.33
N GLY A 277 10.89 9.54 4.15
CA GLY A 277 12.04 9.65 3.24
C GLY A 277 11.65 9.71 1.77
N ARG A 278 12.62 10.06 0.92
CA ARG A 278 12.47 10.13 -0.54
C ARG A 278 12.15 8.78 -1.14
N MET A 279 11.43 8.82 -2.25
CA MET A 279 10.97 7.70 -3.05
C MET A 279 11.12 8.07 -4.53
N SER A 280 11.42 7.10 -5.39
CA SER A 280 11.48 7.30 -6.84
C SER A 280 10.11 7.71 -7.41
N PHE A 281 10.14 8.75 -8.25
CA PHE A 281 9.05 9.13 -9.15
C PHE A 281 9.67 9.48 -10.52
N PRO A 282 9.21 8.89 -11.65
CA PRO A 282 8.38 7.66 -11.70
C PRO A 282 9.11 6.47 -11.02
N GLU A 283 8.50 5.30 -11.06
CA GLU A 283 9.13 4.10 -10.49
C GLU A 283 10.52 3.82 -11.09
N ASN A 284 11.44 3.37 -10.23
CA ASN A 284 12.75 2.90 -10.69
C ASN A 284 12.60 1.45 -11.17
N GLU A 285 12.62 1.27 -12.49
CA GLU A 285 12.35 -0.03 -13.12
C GLU A 285 13.42 -1.08 -12.82
N GLY A 286 14.64 -0.66 -12.44
CA GLY A 286 15.72 -1.55 -12.03
C GLY A 286 15.54 -2.14 -10.63
N ASN A 287 14.48 -1.81 -9.91
CA ASN A 287 14.17 -2.38 -8.60
C ASN A 287 12.89 -3.24 -8.68
N PRO A 288 12.71 -4.19 -7.74
CA PRO A 288 11.40 -4.81 -7.53
C PRO A 288 10.36 -3.75 -7.19
N SER A 289 9.09 -4.05 -7.49
CA SER A 289 7.99 -3.16 -7.11
C SER A 289 7.90 -2.97 -5.59
N ARG A 290 7.39 -1.82 -5.18
CA ARG A 290 6.87 -1.61 -3.83
C ARG A 290 5.61 -2.47 -3.60
N THR A 291 5.13 -2.52 -2.37
CA THR A 291 3.92 -3.27 -2.05
C THR A 291 2.71 -2.80 -2.87
N ILE A 292 2.11 -3.69 -3.65
CA ILE A 292 0.84 -3.44 -4.36
C ILE A 292 -0.26 -3.21 -3.32
N CYS A 293 -0.89 -2.04 -3.39
CA CYS A 293 -1.97 -1.65 -2.49
C CYS A 293 -3.33 -2.09 -3.05
N ALA A 294 -4.28 -2.36 -2.16
CA ALA A 294 -5.65 -2.69 -2.53
C ALA A 294 -6.41 -1.52 -3.19
N THR A 295 -5.87 -0.31 -3.09
CA THR A 295 -6.41 0.88 -3.75
C THR A 295 -5.35 1.46 -4.69
N ASN A 296 -5.73 1.65 -5.95
CA ASN A 296 -4.86 2.25 -6.96
C ASN A 296 -5.14 3.76 -7.07
N ILE A 297 -4.73 4.51 -6.03
CA ILE A 297 -5.01 5.94 -5.93
C ILE A 297 -3.86 6.72 -6.56
N GLY A 298 -4.04 7.40 -7.69
CA GLY A 298 -2.96 8.14 -8.37
C GLY A 298 -2.33 9.30 -7.57
N THR A 299 -2.94 9.71 -6.45
CA THR A 299 -2.45 10.79 -5.59
C THR A 299 -1.61 10.32 -4.40
N SER A 300 -1.54 9.01 -4.11
CA SER A 300 -0.86 8.50 -2.91
C SER A 300 0.66 8.49 -3.09
N ARG A 301 1.39 8.51 -1.96
CA ARG A 301 2.84 8.24 -1.93
C ARG A 301 3.16 6.84 -2.44
N GLU A 302 2.36 5.87 -2.02
CA GLU A 302 2.60 4.45 -2.27
C GLU A 302 2.12 3.99 -3.66
N SER A 303 1.63 4.89 -4.49
CA SER A 303 1.19 4.58 -5.85
C SER A 303 2.37 4.18 -6.71
N ILE A 304 2.18 3.15 -7.54
CA ILE A 304 3.13 2.79 -8.58
C ILE A 304 2.77 3.62 -9.80
N ILE A 305 3.70 4.47 -10.22
CA ILE A 305 3.48 5.43 -11.31
C ILE A 305 4.56 5.25 -12.38
N TYR A 306 4.10 5.03 -13.61
CA TYR A 306 4.95 4.94 -14.79
C TYR A 306 4.79 6.19 -15.65
N ARG A 307 5.83 6.52 -16.41
CA ARG A 307 5.67 7.45 -17.53
C ARG A 307 4.80 6.78 -18.57
N SER A 308 3.79 7.50 -19.06
CA SER A 308 2.85 7.00 -20.06
C SER A 308 3.53 6.83 -21.40
N GLU A 309 3.26 5.70 -22.06
CA GLU A 309 3.76 5.36 -23.39
C GLU A 309 3.20 6.31 -24.47
N TYR A 310 2.08 7.00 -24.21
CA TYR A 310 1.52 8.03 -25.09
C TYR A 310 2.34 9.34 -25.15
N ARG A 311 3.32 9.55 -24.26
CA ARG A 311 4.17 10.76 -24.22
C ARG A 311 3.39 12.08 -24.21
N ARG A 312 2.23 12.11 -23.55
CA ARG A 312 1.45 13.33 -23.30
C ARG A 312 2.24 14.29 -22.41
N ILE A 313 1.89 15.57 -22.43
CA ILE A 313 2.42 16.59 -21.52
C ILE A 313 1.29 17.02 -20.58
N GLY A 314 1.53 17.01 -19.26
CA GLY A 314 0.51 17.33 -18.27
C GLY A 314 -0.46 16.17 -18.01
N ASP A 315 -1.71 16.31 -18.44
CA ASP A 315 -2.73 15.27 -18.26
C ASP A 315 -2.39 14.00 -19.05
N GLY A 316 -2.34 12.87 -18.35
CA GLY A 316 -1.99 11.57 -18.91
C GLY A 316 -0.49 11.40 -19.23
N GLU A 317 0.38 12.33 -18.82
CA GLU A 317 1.86 12.18 -18.92
C GLU A 317 2.35 10.96 -18.11
N PHE A 318 1.71 10.71 -16.98
CA PHE A 318 1.95 9.57 -16.12
C PHE A 318 0.69 8.73 -15.97
N ARG A 319 0.88 7.44 -15.70
CA ARG A 319 -0.20 6.46 -15.49
C ARG A 319 0.07 5.58 -14.28
N THR A 320 -0.98 4.96 -13.76
CA THR A 320 -0.83 3.84 -12.82
C THR A 320 -0.64 2.52 -13.58
N HIS A 321 -0.45 1.43 -12.85
CA HIS A 321 -0.48 0.10 -13.44
C HIS A 321 -1.91 -0.33 -13.82
N THR A 322 -2.02 -1.23 -14.79
CA THR A 322 -3.23 -1.99 -15.11
C THR A 322 -3.47 -3.08 -14.04
N VAL A 323 -4.64 -3.72 -14.05
CA VAL A 323 -4.94 -4.86 -13.17
C VAL A 323 -4.01 -6.02 -13.49
N ARG A 324 -3.77 -6.31 -14.77
CA ARG A 324 -2.88 -7.40 -15.21
C ARG A 324 -1.42 -7.16 -14.82
N GLU A 325 -0.91 -5.93 -14.98
CA GLU A 325 0.43 -5.56 -14.50
C GLU A 325 0.53 -5.81 -12.98
N ALA A 326 -0.46 -5.37 -12.19
CA ALA A 326 -0.48 -5.61 -10.75
C ALA A 326 -0.55 -7.10 -10.39
N ALA A 327 -1.34 -7.89 -11.11
CA ALA A 327 -1.46 -9.33 -10.91
C ALA A 327 -0.14 -10.06 -11.17
N CYS A 328 0.56 -9.71 -12.26
CA CYS A 328 1.90 -10.22 -12.56
C CYS A 328 2.91 -9.81 -11.47
N LEU A 329 2.81 -8.59 -10.95
CA LEU A 329 3.66 -8.13 -9.85
C LEU A 329 3.40 -8.85 -8.52
N MET A 330 2.17 -9.31 -8.30
CA MET A 330 1.84 -10.20 -7.18
C MET A 330 2.32 -11.64 -7.41
N GLY A 331 2.56 -12.04 -8.67
CA GLY A 331 2.99 -13.39 -9.08
C GLY A 331 1.84 -14.31 -9.50
N PHE A 332 0.67 -13.76 -9.84
CA PHE A 332 -0.40 -14.53 -10.48
C PHE A 332 -0.05 -14.85 -11.93
N PRO A 333 -0.44 -16.02 -12.46
CA PRO A 333 -0.30 -16.29 -13.88
C PRO A 333 -1.22 -15.36 -14.71
N ILE A 334 -0.83 -15.06 -15.95
CA ILE A 334 -1.59 -14.24 -16.90
C ILE A 334 -2.96 -14.84 -17.23
N THR A 335 -3.13 -16.14 -17.01
CA THR A 335 -4.40 -16.88 -17.17
C THR A 335 -5.37 -16.70 -16.00
N TYR A 336 -4.89 -16.26 -14.83
CA TYR A 336 -5.73 -16.03 -13.64
C TYR A 336 -6.69 -14.86 -13.84
N GLN A 337 -7.96 -15.03 -13.46
CA GLN A 337 -9.01 -14.02 -13.66
C GLN A 337 -9.52 -13.44 -12.36
N PHE A 338 -10.03 -12.21 -12.42
CA PHE A 338 -10.60 -11.48 -11.28
C PHE A 338 -12.01 -10.98 -11.62
N SER A 339 -12.94 -11.11 -10.68
CA SER A 339 -14.34 -10.71 -10.86
C SER A 339 -14.61 -9.28 -10.39
N GLY A 340 -15.60 -8.62 -11.01
CA GLY A 340 -16.06 -7.27 -10.65
C GLY A 340 -15.43 -6.14 -11.45
N ALA A 341 -15.75 -4.90 -11.05
CA ALA A 341 -15.23 -3.69 -11.68
C ALA A 341 -13.74 -3.44 -11.34
N SER A 342 -13.11 -2.49 -12.04
CA SER A 342 -11.69 -2.15 -11.89
C SER A 342 -11.23 -1.97 -10.43
N THR A 343 -11.98 -1.23 -9.61
CA THR A 343 -11.66 -1.02 -8.19
C THR A 343 -11.75 -2.32 -7.37
N SER A 344 -12.72 -3.19 -7.65
CA SER A 344 -12.84 -4.51 -7.03
C SER A 344 -11.68 -5.42 -7.41
N LYS A 345 -11.31 -5.49 -8.70
CA LYS A 345 -10.19 -6.30 -9.17
C LYS A 345 -8.86 -5.87 -8.54
N LEU A 346 -8.59 -4.56 -8.50
CA LEU A 346 -7.39 -4.02 -7.85
C LEU A 346 -7.35 -4.32 -6.34
N ARG A 347 -8.52 -4.26 -5.67
CA ARG A 347 -8.64 -4.64 -4.26
C ARG A 347 -8.33 -6.11 -4.04
N LEU A 348 -8.85 -6.99 -4.90
CA LEU A 348 -8.61 -8.43 -4.88
C LEU A 348 -7.11 -8.73 -5.05
N VAL A 349 -6.47 -8.14 -6.07
CA VAL A 349 -5.02 -8.30 -6.33
C VAL A 349 -4.19 -7.79 -5.15
N GLY A 350 -4.42 -6.56 -4.68
CA GLY A 350 -3.60 -5.95 -3.63
C GLY A 350 -3.74 -6.60 -2.25
N ASN A 351 -4.90 -7.21 -1.96
CA ASN A 351 -5.13 -7.95 -0.71
C ASN A 351 -4.59 -9.38 -0.73
N ALA A 352 -4.36 -9.97 -1.90
CA ALA A 352 -3.90 -11.35 -2.00
C ALA A 352 -2.54 -11.59 -1.33
N VAL A 353 -2.32 -12.84 -0.96
CA VAL A 353 -0.98 -13.39 -0.67
C VAL A 353 -0.29 -13.64 -2.02
N CYS A 354 1.00 -13.33 -2.12
CA CYS A 354 1.77 -13.61 -3.34
C CYS A 354 1.86 -15.13 -3.57
N PRO A 355 1.40 -15.67 -4.71
CA PRO A 355 1.43 -17.10 -4.99
C PRO A 355 2.82 -17.72 -4.83
N ALA A 356 3.88 -16.98 -5.14
CA ALA A 356 5.26 -17.46 -4.99
C ALA A 356 5.66 -17.78 -3.53
N VAL A 357 5.19 -16.99 -2.57
CA VAL A 357 5.40 -17.25 -1.14
C VAL A 357 4.60 -18.48 -0.73
N SER A 358 3.31 -18.50 -1.07
CA SER A 358 2.43 -19.63 -0.80
C SER A 358 3.00 -20.96 -1.35
N ARG A 359 3.44 -20.95 -2.60
CA ARG A 359 4.06 -22.08 -3.29
C ARG A 359 5.28 -22.60 -2.52
N SER A 360 6.11 -21.70 -2.01
CA SER A 360 7.29 -22.08 -1.22
C SER A 360 6.92 -22.80 0.08
N PHE A 361 5.84 -22.38 0.75
CA PHE A 361 5.29 -23.08 1.91
C PHE A 361 4.66 -24.43 1.52
N ALA A 362 3.93 -24.48 0.42
CA ALA A 362 3.34 -25.73 -0.08
C ALA A 362 4.43 -26.79 -0.37
N ARG A 363 5.58 -26.39 -0.94
CA ARG A 363 6.71 -27.31 -1.18
C ARG A 363 7.25 -27.93 0.12
N VAL A 364 7.51 -27.12 1.14
CA VAL A 364 8.05 -27.64 2.42
C VAL A 364 7.04 -28.50 3.18
N ILE A 365 5.75 -28.15 3.11
CA ILE A 365 4.69 -28.97 3.70
C ILE A 365 4.60 -30.32 2.98
N ARG A 366 4.65 -30.36 1.64
CA ARG A 366 4.67 -31.65 0.92
C ARG A 366 5.84 -32.53 1.34
N ASN A 367 7.02 -31.95 1.42
CA ASN A 367 8.22 -32.67 1.85
C ASN A 367 8.08 -33.22 3.27
N SER A 368 7.49 -32.45 4.19
CA SER A 368 7.23 -32.90 5.56
C SER A 368 6.14 -33.96 5.69
N LEU A 369 5.33 -34.15 4.63
CA LEU A 369 4.28 -35.16 4.57
C LEU A 369 4.67 -36.37 3.70
N ASP A 370 5.95 -36.49 3.32
CA ASP A 370 6.48 -37.54 2.44
C ASP A 370 5.67 -37.68 1.13
N LEU A 371 5.23 -36.54 0.58
CA LEU A 371 4.53 -36.47 -0.70
C LEU A 371 5.50 -36.17 -1.83
N ASP A 372 5.22 -36.69 -3.03
CA ASP A 372 6.05 -36.48 -4.22
C ASP A 372 6.36 -35.00 -4.47
N ILE A 373 7.60 -34.69 -4.80
CA ILE A 373 8.00 -33.31 -5.06
C ILE A 373 7.49 -32.89 -6.43
N VAL A 374 6.75 -31.79 -6.47
CA VAL A 374 6.33 -31.13 -7.71
C VAL A 374 7.39 -30.10 -8.08
N GLU A 375 8.24 -30.42 -9.07
CA GLU A 375 9.39 -29.57 -9.43
C GLU A 375 9.01 -28.30 -10.19
N LYS A 376 8.04 -28.39 -11.12
CA LYS A 376 7.49 -27.25 -11.84
C LYS A 376 6.10 -26.90 -11.32
N ALA A 377 5.81 -25.62 -11.17
CA ALA A 377 4.49 -25.14 -10.74
C ALA A 377 3.43 -25.52 -11.78
N ILE A 378 2.36 -26.19 -11.33
CA ILE A 378 1.21 -26.55 -12.16
C ILE A 378 0.35 -25.30 -12.33
N VAL A 379 0.28 -24.73 -13.54
CA VAL A 379 -0.53 -23.53 -13.84
C VAL A 379 -1.62 -23.86 -14.85
N GLN A 380 -2.73 -23.12 -14.80
CA GLN A 380 -3.76 -23.23 -15.82
C GLN A 380 -3.26 -22.56 -17.10
N GLU A 381 -3.28 -23.29 -18.22
CA GLU A 381 -2.81 -22.80 -19.52
C GLU A 381 -3.93 -22.11 -20.32
N ASP A 382 -5.18 -22.59 -20.16
CA ASP A 382 -6.34 -22.03 -20.84
C ASP A 382 -6.94 -20.83 -20.12
N VAL A 383 -7.27 -19.78 -20.88
CA VAL A 383 -7.97 -18.61 -20.37
C VAL A 383 -9.48 -18.81 -20.42
N ASN A 384 -10.14 -18.75 -19.27
CA ASN A 384 -11.60 -18.74 -19.17
C ASN A 384 -12.12 -17.34 -18.85
N LEU A 385 -12.73 -16.66 -19.83
CA LEU A 385 -13.35 -15.33 -19.64
C LEU A 385 -14.87 -15.39 -19.40
N LYS A 386 -15.47 -16.58 -19.34
CA LYS A 386 -16.92 -16.71 -19.17
C LYS A 386 -17.36 -16.08 -17.85
N GLY A 387 -18.25 -15.09 -17.91
CA GLY A 387 -18.75 -14.37 -16.74
C GLY A 387 -17.78 -13.36 -16.13
N ILE A 388 -16.61 -13.13 -16.75
CA ILE A 388 -15.63 -12.15 -16.30
C ILE A 388 -15.77 -10.86 -17.12
N LEU A 389 -15.95 -9.74 -16.43
CA LEU A 389 -15.91 -8.41 -17.05
C LEU A 389 -14.47 -8.11 -17.49
N ASN A 390 -14.14 -8.17 -18.78
CA ASN A 390 -12.83 -7.76 -19.28
C ASN A 390 -12.74 -6.21 -19.34
N LEU A 391 -11.69 -5.64 -18.73
CA LEU A 391 -11.47 -4.18 -18.74
C LEU A 391 -10.77 -3.66 -19.99
N ASN A 392 -10.35 -4.53 -20.91
CA ASN A 392 -9.71 -4.10 -22.15
C ASN A 392 -10.64 -3.16 -22.93
N SER A 393 -10.13 -2.00 -23.33
CA SER A 393 -10.82 -1.01 -24.12
C SER A 393 -9.81 -0.23 -24.96
N SER A 394 -10.11 -0.07 -26.24
CA SER A 394 -9.31 0.77 -27.15
C SER A 394 -9.57 2.27 -26.96
N GLU A 395 -10.52 2.63 -26.09
CA GLU A 395 -10.83 4.01 -25.79
C GLU A 395 -9.71 4.70 -25.01
N ARG A 396 -9.34 5.89 -25.48
CA ARG A 396 -8.39 6.74 -24.77
C ARG A 396 -9.11 7.51 -23.68
N LYS A 397 -8.45 7.66 -22.53
CA LYS A 397 -9.01 8.46 -21.45
C LYS A 397 -9.06 9.92 -21.85
N ILE A 398 -10.24 10.52 -21.70
CA ILE A 398 -10.48 11.95 -21.94
C ILE A 398 -10.38 12.70 -20.60
N PHE A 399 -9.66 13.82 -20.59
CA PHE A 399 -9.37 14.62 -19.39
C PHE A 399 -10.21 15.91 -19.35
N GLU A 400 -11.53 15.80 -19.48
CA GLU A 400 -12.43 16.98 -19.51
C GLU A 400 -12.83 17.48 -18.12
N LYS A 401 -12.96 16.59 -17.13
CA LYS A 401 -13.50 16.92 -15.80
C LYS A 401 -12.47 16.70 -14.71
N LEU A 402 -11.83 17.80 -14.28
CA LEU A 402 -10.85 17.80 -13.19
C LEU A 402 -11.39 17.12 -11.90
N PRO A 403 -10.57 16.32 -11.21
CA PRO A 403 -10.96 15.71 -9.94
C PRO A 403 -11.15 16.75 -8.83
N ILE A 404 -12.38 16.84 -8.31
CA ILE A 404 -12.75 17.76 -7.22
C ILE A 404 -12.46 17.11 -5.86
N LYS A 405 -12.01 17.89 -4.87
CA LYS A 405 -11.87 17.43 -3.48
C LYS A 405 -13.14 17.73 -2.69
N ARG A 406 -13.36 17.00 -1.60
CA ARG A 406 -14.46 17.30 -0.66
C ARG A 406 -14.31 18.69 -0.05
N THR A 407 -15.43 19.30 0.32
CA THR A 407 -15.45 20.55 1.09
C THR A 407 -14.70 20.40 2.43
N GLY A 408 -13.93 21.42 2.79
CA GLY A 408 -13.01 21.42 3.92
C GLY A 408 -11.82 20.46 3.74
N ALA A 409 -11.41 20.16 2.51
CA ALA A 409 -10.25 19.32 2.27
C ALA A 409 -9.01 19.90 2.95
N ARG A 410 -8.29 19.07 3.71
CA ARG A 410 -7.05 19.49 4.35
C ARG A 410 -5.97 19.76 3.30
N PHE A 411 -5.33 20.91 3.43
CA PHE A 411 -4.17 21.33 2.67
C PHE A 411 -2.94 21.32 3.59
N ARG A 412 -1.84 20.77 3.07
CA ARG A 412 -0.52 20.88 3.67
C ARG A 412 0.54 20.71 2.59
N ARG A 413 1.37 21.72 2.39
CA ARG A 413 2.49 21.65 1.44
C ARG A 413 3.63 22.57 1.89
N HIS A 414 4.83 22.26 1.43
CA HIS A 414 6.02 23.06 1.64
C HIS A 414 6.84 23.13 0.35
N PRO A 415 7.64 24.19 0.14
CA PRO A 415 8.44 24.34 -1.07
C PRO A 415 9.46 23.21 -1.27
N PHE A 416 10.22 22.91 -0.21
CA PHE A 416 11.29 21.90 -0.22
C PHE A 416 11.62 21.44 1.20
N LYS A 417 12.37 20.34 1.30
CA LYS A 417 13.00 19.89 2.53
C LYS A 417 14.49 20.16 2.50
N TYR A 418 14.97 20.96 3.45
CA TYR A 418 16.39 21.34 3.51
C TYR A 418 16.85 21.53 4.95
N GLY A 419 18.06 21.07 5.27
CA GLY A 419 18.66 21.21 6.60
C GLY A 419 17.85 20.62 7.77
N ASN A 420 17.07 19.54 7.55
CA ASN A 420 16.12 18.99 8.55
C ASN A 420 15.10 20.02 9.08
N ILE A 421 14.73 20.99 8.24
CA ILE A 421 13.68 21.98 8.50
C ILE A 421 12.64 21.86 7.39
N THR A 422 11.38 22.15 7.71
CA THR A 422 10.31 22.23 6.71
C THR A 422 9.36 23.36 7.07
N VAL A 423 9.40 24.46 6.30
CA VAL A 423 8.42 25.54 6.37
C VAL A 423 7.17 25.16 5.57
N THR A 424 6.03 25.08 6.22
CA THR A 424 4.80 24.51 5.69
C THR A 424 3.66 25.52 5.70
N LEU A 425 2.93 25.57 4.59
CA LEU A 425 1.59 26.17 4.51
C LEU A 425 0.55 25.08 4.76
N SER A 426 -0.41 25.34 5.66
CA SER A 426 -1.55 24.45 5.91
C SER A 426 -2.84 25.20 6.19
N ASN A 427 -3.98 24.55 6.00
CA ASN A 427 -5.30 25.10 6.40
C ASN A 427 -5.83 24.49 7.70
N TYR A 428 -4.95 23.83 8.46
CA TYR A 428 -5.22 23.22 9.74
C TYR A 428 -3.94 23.20 10.56
N ASP A 429 -4.08 23.14 11.89
CA ASP A 429 -2.91 23.06 12.76
C ASP A 429 -2.25 21.67 12.67
N ILE A 430 -1.00 21.66 12.21
CA ILE A 430 -0.21 20.44 12.07
C ILE A 430 0.45 20.01 13.39
N SER A 431 0.52 20.90 14.39
CA SER A 431 1.11 20.64 15.72
C SER A 431 0.15 19.95 16.69
N GLY A 432 -1.14 19.83 16.33
CA GLY A 432 -2.14 19.10 17.09
C GLY A 432 -2.96 19.95 18.07
N GLN A 433 -2.79 21.27 18.06
CA GLN A 433 -3.52 22.23 18.91
C GLN A 433 -4.67 22.89 18.14
N SER A 434 -5.86 22.30 18.25
CA SER A 434 -7.16 22.84 17.80
C SER A 434 -7.49 22.79 16.30
N LYS A 435 -8.79 22.86 15.99
CA LYS A 435 -9.31 23.05 14.62
C LYS A 435 -9.19 24.53 14.26
N SER A 436 -8.15 24.89 13.50
CA SER A 436 -8.05 26.24 12.92
C SER A 436 -8.93 26.35 11.66
N LYS A 437 -9.65 27.47 11.51
CA LYS A 437 -10.30 27.89 10.25
C LYS A 437 -9.39 28.83 9.42
N LYS A 438 -8.16 29.08 9.88
CA LYS A 438 -7.18 29.96 9.24
C LYS A 438 -6.14 29.16 8.45
N TRP A 439 -5.56 29.82 7.46
CA TRP A 439 -4.32 29.37 6.84
C TRP A 439 -3.17 29.63 7.81
N LEU A 440 -2.25 28.68 7.95
CA LEU A 440 -1.20 28.69 8.96
C LEU A 440 0.15 28.50 8.30
N THR A 441 1.13 29.21 8.84
CA THR A 441 2.55 28.97 8.58
C THR A 441 3.14 28.22 9.76
N SER A 442 3.82 27.12 9.48
CA SER A 442 4.41 26.28 10.51
C SER A 442 5.79 25.79 10.11
N VAL A 443 6.68 25.61 11.08
CA VAL A 443 8.00 25.05 10.87
C VAL A 443 8.13 23.75 11.64
N GLN A 444 8.58 22.70 10.95
CA GLN A 444 8.92 21.42 11.56
C GLN A 444 10.43 21.21 11.56
N TYR A 445 10.99 20.77 12.69
CA TYR A 445 12.43 20.62 12.96
C TYR A 445 12.91 19.18 12.90
N GLY A 446 12.65 18.48 11.80
CA GLY A 446 13.22 17.16 11.56
C GLY A 446 12.39 16.33 10.58
N ASN A 447 12.85 15.09 10.38
CA ASN A 447 12.21 14.13 9.51
C ASN A 447 11.67 12.97 10.35
N GLY A 448 10.35 12.94 10.56
CA GLY A 448 9.68 11.87 11.29
C GLY A 448 8.50 12.40 12.09
N ASP A 449 7.77 11.47 12.69
CA ASP A 449 6.74 11.81 13.67
C ASP A 449 7.37 12.21 15.00
N GLY A 450 6.74 13.11 15.76
CA GLY A 450 7.21 13.57 17.08
C GLY A 450 8.34 14.61 17.09
N PHE A 451 8.83 15.08 15.94
CA PHE A 451 9.75 16.22 15.90
C PHE A 451 9.04 17.53 16.26
N PRO A 452 9.71 18.49 16.93
CA PRO A 452 9.13 19.77 17.28
C PRO A 452 8.55 20.48 16.05
N SER A 453 7.37 21.06 16.22
CA SER A 453 6.73 21.93 15.24
C SER A 453 6.20 23.17 15.91
N GLU A 454 6.33 24.33 15.27
CA GLU A 454 5.82 25.60 15.77
C GLU A 454 5.02 26.34 14.71
N ASN A 455 3.97 27.05 15.14
CA ASN A 455 3.16 27.91 14.29
C ASN A 455 3.66 29.35 14.40
N TYR A 456 3.62 30.08 13.29
CA TYR A 456 3.97 31.49 13.23
C TYR A 456 2.69 32.32 13.08
N PRO A 457 2.60 33.47 13.79
CA PRO A 457 1.44 34.35 13.68
C PRO A 457 1.38 35.02 12.31
N ASP A 458 0.21 35.55 11.96
CA ASP A 458 0.05 36.43 10.80
C ASP A 458 0.97 37.66 10.94
N ASN A 459 1.43 38.17 9.79
CA ASN A 459 2.35 39.30 9.64
C ASN A 459 3.78 39.10 10.20
N TYR A 460 4.15 37.89 10.59
CA TYR A 460 5.51 37.58 11.05
C TYR A 460 6.59 37.89 9.99
N PHE A 461 6.24 37.80 8.70
CA PHE A 461 7.14 38.12 7.58
C PHE A 461 7.79 39.51 7.73
N ALA A 462 7.09 40.50 8.31
CA ALA A 462 7.60 41.86 8.50
C ALA A 462 8.82 41.90 9.43
N LEU A 463 8.85 41.04 10.46
CA LEU A 463 9.99 40.93 11.37
C LEU A 463 11.23 40.33 10.67
N MET A 464 11.01 39.56 9.61
CA MET A 464 12.09 38.90 8.87
C MET A 464 12.74 39.78 7.79
N GLU A 465 12.12 40.91 7.42
CA GLU A 465 12.64 41.77 6.35
C GLU A 465 14.03 42.31 6.67
N LYS A 466 14.28 42.67 7.94
CA LYS A 466 15.60 43.11 8.41
C LYS A 466 16.65 42.03 8.21
N THR A 467 16.32 40.79 8.59
CA THR A 467 17.22 39.63 8.47
C THR A 467 17.51 39.29 7.01
N ILE A 468 16.48 39.25 6.18
CA ILE A 468 16.63 38.92 4.75
C ILE A 468 17.38 40.02 4.01
N ALA A 469 17.20 41.29 4.37
CA ALA A 469 17.89 42.41 3.73
C ALA A 469 19.43 42.39 3.90
N ILE A 470 19.96 41.59 4.83
CA ILE A 470 21.41 41.37 5.03
C ILE A 470 21.95 40.35 4.02
N PHE A 471 21.11 39.46 3.48
CA PHE A 471 21.56 38.46 2.51
C PHE A 471 21.89 39.11 1.17
N ASN A 472 22.89 38.56 0.48
CA ASN A 472 23.16 38.93 -0.90
C ASN A 472 21.87 38.71 -1.75
N ASN A 473 21.44 39.73 -2.48
CA ASN A 473 20.17 39.81 -3.22
C ASN A 473 18.87 39.64 -2.37
N GLY A 474 18.94 39.72 -1.05
CA GLY A 474 17.76 39.54 -0.19
C GLY A 474 16.69 40.62 -0.35
N ARG A 475 17.10 41.88 -0.60
CA ARG A 475 16.15 42.98 -0.90
C ARG A 475 15.41 42.76 -2.23
N GLU A 476 16.09 42.19 -3.22
CA GLU A 476 15.47 41.83 -4.49
C GLU A 476 14.45 40.70 -4.30
N PHE A 477 14.77 39.70 -3.49
CA PHE A 477 13.81 38.66 -3.11
C PHE A 477 12.55 39.24 -2.44
N ILE A 478 12.73 40.12 -1.44
CA ILE A 478 11.60 40.82 -0.78
C ILE A 478 10.76 41.56 -1.81
N ASN A 479 11.41 42.33 -2.70
CA ASN A 479 10.75 43.08 -3.75
C ASN A 479 9.90 42.17 -4.66
N ARG A 480 10.44 41.02 -5.05
CA ARG A 480 9.75 40.05 -5.92
C ARG A 480 8.58 39.33 -5.24
N ILE A 481 8.68 39.06 -3.93
CA ILE A 481 7.54 38.51 -3.18
C ILE A 481 6.45 39.56 -3.00
N ASN A 482 6.82 40.81 -2.73
CA ASN A 482 5.86 41.88 -2.49
C ASN A 482 5.22 42.43 -3.77
N ASN A 483 5.92 42.35 -4.91
CA ASN A 483 5.45 42.87 -6.21
C ASN A 483 5.34 41.75 -7.24
N GLY A 484 4.12 41.49 -7.70
CA GLY A 484 3.74 40.46 -8.66
C GLY A 484 3.34 39.11 -8.04
N PHE A 485 3.95 38.66 -6.93
CA PHE A 485 3.59 37.39 -6.28
C PHE A 485 2.44 37.55 -5.26
N SER A 486 2.53 38.52 -4.35
CA SER A 486 1.57 38.71 -3.26
C SER A 486 0.15 39.01 -3.77
N GLU A 487 0.03 39.70 -4.91
CA GLU A 487 -1.23 40.03 -5.59
C GLU A 487 -1.94 38.79 -6.15
N ARG A 488 -1.24 37.66 -6.24
CA ARG A 488 -1.78 36.37 -6.69
C ARG A 488 -2.28 35.51 -5.54
N VAL A 489 -2.21 35.99 -4.30
CA VAL A 489 -2.75 35.32 -3.11
C VAL A 489 -4.18 35.80 -2.88
N ALA A 490 -5.13 34.87 -2.87
CA ALA A 490 -6.53 35.15 -2.57
C ALA A 490 -6.81 35.15 -1.06
N ASP A 491 -8.01 35.61 -0.67
CA ASP A 491 -8.52 35.44 0.69
C ASP A 491 -8.71 33.95 1.06
N ALA A 492 -8.82 33.65 2.35
CA ALA A 492 -8.86 32.29 2.86
C ALA A 492 -10.00 31.43 2.30
N MET A 493 -11.17 32.00 2.03
CA MET A 493 -12.33 31.28 1.52
C MET A 493 -12.11 30.93 0.05
N THR A 494 -11.76 31.92 -0.77
CA THR A 494 -11.44 31.72 -2.19
C THR A 494 -10.26 30.75 -2.36
N LEU A 495 -9.23 30.87 -1.51
CA LEU A 495 -8.07 29.99 -1.52
C LEU A 495 -8.43 28.52 -1.20
N GLN A 496 -9.38 28.31 -0.28
CA GLN A 496 -9.93 26.99 0.03
C GLN A 496 -10.77 26.44 -1.14
N GLU A 497 -11.63 27.26 -1.75
CA GLU A 497 -12.45 26.87 -2.90
C GLU A 497 -11.58 26.47 -4.10
N MET A 498 -10.54 27.25 -4.41
CA MET A 498 -9.59 26.93 -5.48
C MET A 498 -8.87 25.60 -5.23
N TYR A 499 -8.47 25.29 -4.00
CA TYR A 499 -7.88 24.00 -3.66
C TYR A 499 -8.86 22.84 -3.83
N GLU A 500 -10.13 23.06 -3.48
CA GLU A 500 -11.17 22.05 -3.62
C GLU A 500 -11.53 21.77 -5.08
N ARG A 501 -11.63 22.82 -5.89
CA ARG A 501 -11.88 22.75 -7.34
C ARG A 501 -10.64 22.34 -8.14
N ARG A 502 -9.44 22.45 -7.55
CA ARG A 502 -8.12 22.28 -8.20
C ARG A 502 -7.92 23.16 -9.43
N LYS A 503 -8.43 24.39 -9.36
CA LYS A 503 -8.38 25.36 -10.45
C LYS A 503 -8.16 26.74 -9.86
N GLY A 504 -7.19 27.49 -10.40
CA GLY A 504 -6.99 28.90 -10.07
C GLY A 504 -8.09 29.77 -10.68
N GLU A 505 -8.26 30.98 -10.15
CA GLU A 505 -9.25 31.95 -10.63
C GLU A 505 -8.55 33.22 -11.11
N ALA A 506 -8.70 33.55 -12.41
CA ALA A 506 -8.21 34.76 -13.09
C ALA A 506 -6.80 35.25 -12.64
N ASN A 507 -6.75 36.04 -11.56
CA ASN A 507 -5.54 36.69 -11.05
C ASN A 507 -4.85 35.91 -9.91
N PHE A 508 -5.53 34.91 -9.33
CA PHE A 508 -5.07 34.16 -8.17
C PHE A 508 -4.51 32.78 -8.53
N LEU A 509 -3.49 32.37 -7.80
CA LEU A 509 -2.96 31.01 -7.83
C LEU A 509 -3.64 30.15 -6.78
N GLU A 510 -3.87 28.88 -7.09
CA GLU A 510 -4.32 27.95 -6.06
C GLU A 510 -3.16 27.58 -5.11
N PRO A 511 -3.45 27.09 -3.89
CA PRO A 511 -2.44 26.88 -2.84
C PRO A 511 -1.21 26.05 -3.22
N THR A 512 -1.38 25.04 -4.06
CA THR A 512 -0.28 24.19 -4.51
C THR A 512 0.66 24.97 -5.41
N GLN A 513 0.13 25.68 -6.40
CA GLN A 513 0.85 26.59 -7.30
C GLN A 513 1.55 27.72 -6.55
N LEU A 514 0.93 28.28 -5.50
CA LEU A 514 1.58 29.29 -4.66
C LEU A 514 2.86 28.74 -4.02
N VAL A 515 2.78 27.57 -3.38
CA VAL A 515 3.93 26.93 -2.73
C VAL A 515 5.00 26.52 -3.74
N GLU A 516 4.60 26.03 -4.91
CA GLU A 516 5.53 25.70 -6.01
C GLU A 516 6.21 26.95 -6.60
N THR A 517 5.49 28.06 -6.70
CA THR A 517 6.04 29.34 -7.16
C THR A 517 7.05 29.88 -6.17
N VAL A 518 6.78 29.77 -4.85
CA VAL A 518 7.77 30.10 -3.81
C VAL A 518 9.04 29.27 -3.98
N ALA A 519 8.93 27.96 -4.23
CA ALA A 519 10.09 27.10 -4.48
C ALA A 519 10.93 27.61 -5.66
N LYS A 520 10.27 27.89 -6.80
CA LYS A 520 10.92 28.41 -8.02
C LYS A 520 11.62 29.75 -7.77
N ILE A 521 10.92 30.70 -7.14
CA ILE A 521 11.51 32.01 -6.82
C ILE A 521 12.76 31.81 -5.96
N ILE A 522 12.71 31.00 -4.90
CA ILE A 522 13.87 30.79 -4.02
C ILE A 522 15.04 30.10 -4.75
N ASP A 523 14.76 29.17 -5.67
CA ASP A 523 15.81 28.47 -6.42
C ASP A 523 16.56 29.37 -7.42
N GLU A 524 15.98 30.51 -7.80
CA GLU A 524 16.65 31.52 -8.64
C GLU A 524 17.64 32.40 -7.83
N PHE A 525 17.59 32.38 -6.49
CA PHE A 525 18.54 33.10 -5.65
C PHE A 525 19.69 32.18 -5.23
N HIS A 526 20.90 32.52 -5.68
CA HIS A 526 22.14 31.89 -5.24
C HIS A 526 22.77 32.68 -4.09
N PHE A 527 23.23 31.98 -3.06
CA PHE A 527 23.90 32.57 -1.91
C PHE A 527 25.37 32.14 -1.87
N ASP A 528 26.26 33.06 -1.53
CA ASP A 528 27.70 32.77 -1.36
C ASP A 528 27.93 31.80 -0.19
N GLU A 529 27.16 31.95 0.89
CA GLU A 529 27.07 31.00 2.00
C GLU A 529 25.62 30.51 2.13
N GLU A 530 25.40 29.19 2.19
CA GLU A 530 24.04 28.63 2.25
C GLU A 530 23.38 28.69 3.63
N GLU A 531 24.18 28.85 4.69
CA GLU A 531 23.72 28.86 6.08
C GLU A 531 23.67 30.28 6.64
N PHE A 532 22.74 30.49 7.56
CA PHE A 532 22.56 31.69 8.35
C PHE A 532 22.63 31.31 9.83
N ILE A 533 23.51 31.98 10.57
CA ILE A 533 23.65 31.80 12.01
C ILE A 533 22.80 32.88 12.67
N GLN A 534 21.79 32.46 13.40
CA GLN A 534 20.92 33.37 14.14
C GLN A 534 21.61 33.84 15.42
N GLU A 535 21.55 35.14 15.65
CA GLU A 535 21.83 35.81 16.93
C GLU A 535 20.52 36.04 17.69
N ASP A 536 20.57 36.32 19.00
CA ASP A 536 19.37 36.38 19.87
C ASP A 536 18.31 37.39 19.36
N GLU A 537 18.74 38.51 18.74
CA GLU A 537 17.84 39.52 18.14
C GLU A 537 17.22 39.09 16.80
N SER A 538 17.74 38.01 16.18
CA SER A 538 17.35 37.47 14.86
C SER A 538 16.87 36.01 14.93
N LEU A 539 16.54 35.53 16.13
CA LEU A 539 16.12 34.14 16.37
C LEU A 539 14.70 33.89 15.85
N HIS A 540 14.59 33.61 14.55
CA HIS A 540 13.36 33.22 13.88
C HIS A 540 13.04 31.73 14.04
N PHE A 541 14.06 30.87 14.15
CA PHE A 541 13.91 29.42 14.26
C PHE A 541 14.38 28.94 15.63
N ARG A 542 13.43 28.68 16.54
CA ARG A 542 13.71 28.47 17.96
C ARG A 542 14.64 27.30 18.27
N TYR A 543 14.54 26.22 17.50
CA TYR A 543 15.23 24.96 17.81
C TYR A 543 16.55 24.77 17.07
N LYS A 544 16.98 25.76 16.27
CA LYS A 544 18.22 25.65 15.48
C LYS A 544 18.90 27.00 15.40
N ARG A 545 20.13 27.10 15.91
CA ARG A 545 20.95 28.31 15.77
C ARG A 545 21.38 28.56 14.32
N THR A 546 21.87 27.52 13.65
CA THR A 546 22.25 27.57 12.23
C THR A 546 21.11 27.04 11.36
N VAL A 547 20.65 27.86 10.43
CA VAL A 547 19.53 27.55 9.52
C VAL A 547 19.90 27.84 8.08
N PRO A 548 19.46 27.03 7.12
CA PRO A 548 19.69 27.37 5.72
C PRO A 548 18.96 28.65 5.30
N LYS A 549 19.62 29.54 4.55
CA LYS A 549 19.03 30.79 4.04
C LYS A 549 17.76 30.54 3.23
N LYS A 550 17.71 29.45 2.45
CA LYS A 550 16.50 29.01 1.74
C LYS A 550 15.29 28.81 2.67
N GLN A 551 15.49 28.33 3.90
CA GLN A 551 14.41 28.17 4.87
C GLN A 551 13.95 29.51 5.44
N VAL A 552 14.88 30.45 5.66
CA VAL A 552 14.53 31.82 6.07
C VAL A 552 13.66 32.48 5.00
N LEU A 553 14.04 32.38 3.73
CA LEU A 553 13.24 32.89 2.60
C LEU A 553 11.87 32.19 2.48
N ALA A 554 11.84 30.87 2.66
CA ALA A 554 10.59 30.12 2.65
C ALA A 554 9.65 30.56 3.76
N LEU A 555 10.16 30.77 4.99
CA LEU A 555 9.35 31.25 6.12
C LEU A 555 8.75 32.62 5.83
N TYR A 556 9.51 33.55 5.24
CA TYR A 556 8.99 34.85 4.80
C TYR A 556 7.85 34.70 3.80
N ALA A 557 8.09 34.00 2.69
CA ALA A 557 7.12 33.90 1.60
C ALA A 557 5.86 33.10 2.00
N ILE A 558 6.02 32.01 2.76
CA ILE A 558 4.88 31.21 3.23
C ILE A 558 4.07 31.97 4.28
N ASN A 559 4.72 32.69 5.20
CA ASN A 559 4.01 33.55 6.16
C ASN A 559 3.29 34.70 5.47
N LYS A 560 3.86 35.26 4.40
CA LYS A 560 3.19 36.26 3.56
C LYS A 560 1.88 35.71 2.99
N ILE A 561 1.90 34.49 2.43
CA ILE A 561 0.69 33.83 1.91
C ILE A 561 -0.38 33.70 3.00
N SER A 562 -0.05 33.12 4.16
CA SER A 562 -1.05 32.92 5.21
C SER A 562 -1.60 34.24 5.75
N SER A 563 -0.74 35.27 5.85
CA SER A 563 -1.14 36.59 6.33
C SER A 563 -2.13 37.28 5.40
N ILE A 564 -1.87 37.26 4.08
CA ILE A 564 -2.79 37.85 3.08
C ILE A 564 -4.10 37.07 3.04
N ALA A 565 -4.03 35.73 3.05
CA ALA A 565 -5.24 34.91 3.04
C ALA A 565 -6.12 35.20 4.27
N ASN A 566 -5.51 35.44 5.43
CA ASN A 566 -6.23 35.67 6.68
C ASN A 566 -6.63 37.15 6.91
N SER A 567 -6.06 38.13 6.18
CA SER A 567 -6.34 39.56 6.38
C SER A 567 -7.71 40.01 5.85
N SER A 568 -8.31 39.21 4.96
CA SER A 568 -9.56 39.54 4.27
C SER A 568 -10.81 38.94 4.96
N ASN A 569 -10.69 38.49 6.21
CA ASN A 569 -11.75 37.82 6.99
C ASN A 569 -12.14 38.57 8.26
#